data_AF-B7AW03-F1
#
_entry.id   AF-B7AW03-F1
#
_cell.length_a   1.000
_cell.length_b   1.000
_cell.length_c   1.000
_cell.angle_alpha   90.00
_cell.angle_beta   90.00
_cell.angle_gamma   90.00
#
_symmetry.space_group_name_H-M   'P 1'
#
loop_
_entity.id
_entity.type
_entity.pdbx_description
1 polymer ?
#
loop_
_entity_poly.entity_id
_entity_poly.type
_entity_poly.pdbx_seq_one_letter_code
_entity_poly.pdbx_strand_id
1 'polypeptide(L)' 'MLVAGARCDQCGRLDTMEYRDETLVVVLLREKGWTFKDNDKKAICPLCTMKNRQHSN' A
#
# COMPACT_ATOMS: atom_id res chain seq x y z
N MET A 1 18.36 4.43 11.82
CA MET A 1 17.86 4.27 10.43
C MET A 1 16.36 4.46 10.47
N LEU A 2 15.82 5.40 9.69
CA LEU A 2 14.37 5.61 9.61
C LEU A 2 13.77 4.57 8.65
N VAL A 3 12.65 3.98 9.03
CA VAL A 3 11.93 2.96 8.24
C VAL A 3 10.57 3.53 7.89
N ALA A 4 10.19 3.37 6.62
CA ALA A 4 8.86 3.73 6.14
C ALA A 4 8.19 2.54 5.47
N GLY A 5 6.89 2.61 5.25
CA GLY A 5 6.13 1.51 4.70
C GLY A 5 4.64 1.77 4.68
N ALA A 6 3.89 0.77 4.22
CA ALA A 6 2.43 0.80 4.27
C ALA A 6 1.90 -0.43 5.01
N ARG A 7 0.84 -0.20 5.78
CA ARG A 7 0.04 -1.24 6.43
C ARG A 7 -1.30 -1.34 5.73
N CYS A 8 -1.70 -2.54 5.35
CA CYS A 8 -2.98 -2.78 4.71
C CYS A 8 -4.13 -2.63 5.71
N ASP A 9 -5.10 -1.77 5.39
CA ASP A 9 -6.29 -1.56 6.24
C ASP A 9 -7.25 -2.76 6.24
N GLN A 10 -7.13 -3.69 5.29
CA GLN A 10 -8.01 -4.87 5.20
C GLN A 10 -7.46 -6.14 5.84
N CYS A 11 -6.17 -6.43 5.67
CA CYS A 11 -5.57 -7.68 6.15
C CYS A 11 -4.39 -7.48 7.10
N GLY A 12 -4.01 -6.23 7.39
CA GLY A 12 -2.91 -5.92 8.30
C GLY A 12 -1.51 -6.19 7.76
N ARG A 13 -1.36 -6.70 6.52
CA ARG A 13 -0.05 -6.88 5.87
C ARG A 13 0.77 -5.59 5.95
N LEU A 14 2.05 -5.72 6.30
CA LEU A 14 2.99 -4.62 6.45
C LEU A 14 4.16 -4.83 5.49
N ASP A 15 4.39 -3.86 4.60
CA ASP A 15 5.58 -3.83 3.74
C ASP A 15 6.42 -2.61 4.13
N THR A 16 7.67 -2.85 4.55
CA THR A 16 8.61 -1.81 5.01
C THR A 16 9.81 -1.65 4.07
N MET A 17 10.41 -0.47 4.06
CA MET A 17 11.63 -0.14 3.34
C MET A 17 12.43 0.96 4.06
N GLU A 18 13.68 1.13 3.65
CA GLU A 18 14.51 2.26 4.09
C GLU A 18 13.84 3.58 3.71
N TYR A 19 13.67 4.47 4.69
CA TYR A 19 13.13 5.80 4.41
C TYR A 19 14.21 6.66 3.74
N ARG A 20 13.88 7.16 2.55
CA ARG A 20 14.70 8.12 1.80
C ARG A 20 13.95 9.43 1.59
N ASP A 21 12.73 9.31 1.08
CA ASP A 21 11.80 10.41 0.81
C ASP A 21 10.37 9.86 0.81
N GLU A 22 9.40 10.63 1.30
CA GLU A 22 7.99 10.21 1.40
C GLU A 22 7.38 9.91 0.02
N THR A 23 7.62 10.79 -0.96
CA THR A 23 7.11 10.62 -2.33
C THR A 23 7.68 9.35 -2.94
N LEU A 24 8.98 9.11 -2.77
CA LEU A 24 9.64 7.92 -3.28
C LEU A 24 9.07 6.64 -2.65
N VAL A 25 8.80 6.62 -1.34
CA VAL A 25 8.20 5.47 -0.65
C VAL A 25 6.81 5.15 -1.23
N VAL A 26 5.97 6.16 -1.45
CA VAL A 26 4.64 5.98 -2.04
C VAL A 26 4.73 5.47 -3.48
N VAL A 27 5.62 6.02 -4.30
CA VAL A 27 5.84 5.57 -5.69
C VAL A 27 6.26 4.11 -5.73
N LEU A 28 7.25 3.71 -4.93
CA LEU A 28 7.74 2.32 -4.89
C LEU A 28 6.66 1.34 -4.41
N LEU A 29 5.82 1.74 -3.45
CA LEU A 29 4.71 0.90 -3.00
C LEU A 29 3.63 0.77 -4.09
N ARG A 30 3.33 1.84 -4.84
CA ARG A 30 2.41 1.78 -5.98
C ARG A 30 2.92 0.87 -7.09
N GLU A 31 4.23 0.88 -7.40
CA GLU A 31 4.85 -0.05 -8.34
C GLU A 31 4.73 -1.52 -7.89
N LYS A 32 4.75 -1.76 -6.58
CA LYS A 32 4.48 -3.08 -5.98
C LYS A 32 2.99 -3.47 -5.98
N GLY A 33 2.12 -2.62 -6.52
CA GLY A 33 0.67 -2.85 -6.63
C GLY A 33 -0.14 -2.38 -5.42
N TRP A 34 0.44 -1.63 -4.48
CA TRP A 34 -0.32 -1.03 -3.40
C TRP A 34 -1.25 0.06 -3.93
N THR A 35 -2.46 0.10 -3.39
CA THR A 35 -3.46 1.12 -3.73
C THR A 35 -3.59 2.06 -2.54
N PHE A 36 -3.32 3.35 -2.77
CA PHE A 36 -3.53 4.41 -1.79
C PHE A 36 -4.77 5.19 -2.21
N LYS A 37 -5.77 5.26 -1.33
CA LYS A 37 -6.95 6.10 -1.51
C LYS A 37 -6.73 7.38 -0.71
N ASP A 38 -6.20 8.39 -1.40
CA ASP A 38 -5.78 9.66 -0.78
C ASP A 38 -6.93 10.35 -0.01
N ASN A 39 -8.17 10.24 -0.51
CA ASN A 39 -9.36 10.80 0.15
C ASN A 39 -9.68 10.13 1.51
N ASP A 40 -9.44 8.82 1.62
CA ASP A 40 -9.78 8.05 2.81
C ASP A 40 -8.57 7.78 3.71
N LYS A 41 -7.37 8.22 3.30
CA LYS A 41 -6.08 7.83 3.89
C LYS A 41 -5.94 6.31 4.08
N LYS A 42 -6.51 5.52 3.17
CA LYS A 42 -6.46 4.05 3.19
C LYS A 42 -5.36 3.52 2.29
N ALA A 43 -4.64 2.51 2.76
CA ALA A 43 -3.68 1.74 2.00
C ALA A 43 -4.16 0.28 1.89
N ILE A 44 -4.34 -0.21 0.66
CA ILE A 44 -4.78 -1.58 0.37
C ILE A 44 -3.65 -2.31 -0.35
N CYS A 45 -3.28 -3.48 0.17
CA CYS A 45 -2.23 -4.30 -0.42
C CYS A 45 -2.69 -4.94 -1.76
N PRO A 46 -1.76 -5.36 -2.61
CA PRO A 46 -2.08 -5.91 -3.93
C PRO A 46 -3.03 -7.12 -3.87
N LEU A 47 -2.87 -7.98 -2.86
CA LEU A 47 -3.69 -9.18 -2.66
C LEU A 47 -5.15 -8.81 -2.36
N CYS A 48 -5.35 -7.87 -1.45
CA CYS A 48 -6.68 -7.35 -1.10
C CYS A 48 -7.33 -6.63 -2.29
N THR A 49 -6.55 -5.84 -3.04
CA THR A 49 -7.03 -5.19 -4.26
C THR A 49 -7.51 -6.22 -5.29
N MET A 50 -6.74 -7.29 -5.54
CA MET A 50 -7.15 -8.36 -6.45
C MET A 50 -8.42 -9.08 -5.98
N LYS A 51 -8.51 -9.40 -4.69
CA LYS A 51 -9.70 -10.05 -4.10
C LYS A 51 -10.96 -9.19 -4.23
N ASN A 52 -10.84 -7.87 -4.06
CA ASN A 52 -11.97 -6.96 -4.20
C ASN A 52 -12.43 -6.83 -5.65
N ARG A 53 -11.51 -6.85 -6.62
CA ARG A 53 -11.87 -6.84 -8.06
C ARG A 53 -12.66 -8.08 -8.47
N GLN A 54 -12.38 -9.24 -7.88
CA GLN A 54 -13.09 -10.49 -8.21
C GLN A 54 -14.55 -10.52 -7.74
N HIS A 55 -14.91 -9.75 -6.71
CA HIS A 55 -16.30 -9.67 -6.22
C HIS A 55 -17.14 -8.58 -6.92
N SER A 56 -16.55 -7.77 -7.80
CA SER A 56 -17.25 -6.72 -8.55
C SER A 56 -17.61 -7.13 -9.99
N ASN A 57 -17.36 -8.39 -10.35
CA ASN A 57 -17.86 -9.05 -11.57
C ASN A 57 -18.85 -10.14 -11.17
#